data_AF-A0A3P6UE47-F1
#
_entry.id   AF-A0A3P6UE47-F1
#
_cell.length_a   1.000
_cell.length_b   1.000
_cell.length_c   1.000
_cell.angle_alpha   90.00
_cell.angle_beta   90.00
_cell.angle_gamma   90.00
#
_symmetry.space_group_name_H-M   'P 1'
#
loop_
_entity.id
_entity.type
_entity.pdbx_description
1 polymer ?
#
loop_
_entity_poly.entity_id
_entity_poly.type
_entity_poly.pdbx_seq_one_letter_code
_entity_poly.pdbx_strand_id
1 'polypeptide(L)'
;MRDLTPFRKVEDDRKHEVEAAIVRVMKSRKLLSHNNLVTEVTQQLKHRFVPTPQLIKKRIEALIERDYLTRDAEDLKLYNYIA
;
A
#
# COMPACT_ATOMS: atom_id res chain seq x y z
N MET A 1 4.27 -34.44 7.32
CA MET A 1 3.96 -33.11 6.75
C MET A 1 3.62 -32.20 7.91
N ARG A 2 4.43 -31.17 8.20
CA ARG A 2 4.08 -30.16 9.22
C ARG A 2 3.36 -29.04 8.48
N ASP A 3 2.05 -28.95 8.68
CA ASP A 3 1.25 -27.81 8.24
C ASP A 3 1.80 -26.51 8.86
N LEU A 4 2.40 -25.67 8.01
CA LEU A 4 2.90 -24.35 8.37
C LEU A 4 1.72 -23.37 8.49
N THR A 5 1.14 -23.39 9.69
CA THR A 5 0.91 -22.25 10.59
C THR A 5 -0.05 -21.10 10.23
N PRO A 6 -0.94 -20.68 11.18
CA PRO A 6 -1.84 -19.52 11.06
C PRO A 6 -1.14 -18.16 10.87
N PHE A 7 0.15 -18.08 11.19
CA PHE A 7 0.97 -16.87 11.02
C PHE A 7 1.01 -16.39 9.56
N ARG A 8 1.12 -17.33 8.61
CA ARG A 8 1.23 -16.99 7.18
C ARG A 8 -0.05 -16.34 6.67
N LYS A 9 -1.20 -16.77 7.19
CA LYS A 9 -2.52 -16.21 6.87
C LYS A 9 -2.67 -14.78 7.38
N VAL A 10 -2.27 -14.53 8.64
CA VAL A 10 -2.32 -13.18 9.24
C VAL A 10 -1.44 -12.18 8.48
N GLU A 11 -0.26 -12.60 8.04
CA GLU A 11 0.63 -11.73 7.25
C GLU A 11 0.04 -11.40 5.88
N ASP A 12 -0.65 -12.36 5.25
CA ASP A 12 -1.29 -12.14 3.96
C ASP A 12 -2.50 -11.21 4.08
N ASP A 13 -3.32 -11.40 5.10
CA ASP A 13 -4.45 -10.51 5.40
C ASP A 13 -3.96 -9.06 5.62
N ARG A 14 -2.83 -8.87 6.33
CA ARG A 14 -2.23 -7.54 6.52
C ARG A 14 -1.76 -6.91 5.21
N LYS A 15 -1.19 -7.70 4.28
CA LYS A 15 -0.78 -7.19 2.96
C LYS A 15 -1.99 -6.70 2.17
N HIS A 16 -3.07 -7.49 2.15
CA HIS A 16 -4.31 -7.13 1.46
C HIS A 16 -4.95 -5.87 2.06
N GLU A 17 -4.98 -5.74 3.39
CA GLU A 17 -5.47 -4.54 4.08
C GLU A 17 -4.66 -3.28 3.72
N VAL A 18 -3.33 -3.40 3.60
CA VAL A 18 -2.45 -2.31 3.14
C VAL A 18 -2.73 -1.94 1.68
N GLU A 19 -2.84 -2.93 0.78
CA GLU A 19 -3.18 -2.67 -0.64
C GLU A 19 -4.52 -1.94 -0.75
N ALA A 20 -5.54 -2.42 -0.03
CA ALA A 20 -6.85 -1.80 -0.03
C ALA A 20 -6.82 -0.36 0.52
N ALA A 21 -6.04 -0.09 1.57
CA ALA A 21 -5.85 1.26 2.11
C ALA A 21 -5.16 2.19 1.11
N ILE A 22 -4.10 1.73 0.43
CA ILE A 22 -3.41 2.50 -0.61
C ILE A 22 -4.39 2.87 -1.74
N VAL A 23 -5.16 1.90 -2.24
CA VAL A 23 -6.14 2.14 -3.31
C VAL A 23 -7.21 3.14 -2.87
N ARG A 24 -7.74 3.05 -1.64
CA ARG A 24 -8.71 4.03 -1.13
C ARG A 24 -8.14 5.45 -1.07
N VAL A 25 -6.93 5.63 -0.54
CA VAL A 25 -6.25 6.94 -0.48
C VAL A 25 -6.02 7.48 -1.90
N MET A 26 -5.38 6.70 -2.77
CA MET A 26 -5.00 7.14 -4.11
C MET A 26 -6.21 7.39 -5.01
N LYS A 27 -7.28 6.59 -4.90
CA LYS A 27 -8.52 6.82 -5.63
C LYS A 27 -9.15 8.17 -5.29
N SER A 28 -9.05 8.62 -4.04
CA SER A 28 -9.56 9.92 -3.59
C SER A 28 -8.62 11.08 -3.92
N ARG A 29 -7.30 10.89 -3.81
CA ARG A 29 -6.32 11.97 -3.98
C ARG A 29 -5.87 12.18 -5.43
N LYS A 30 -5.95 11.14 -6.26
CA LYS A 30 -5.48 11.04 -7.66
C LYS A 30 -3.96 11.19 -7.84
N LEU A 31 -3.34 12.15 -7.17
CA LEU A 31 -1.89 12.38 -7.15
C LEU A 31 -1.44 12.56 -5.70
N LEU A 32 -0.38 11.88 -5.28
CA LEU A 32 0.15 12.02 -3.92
C LEU A 32 1.63 11.71 -3.82
N SER A 33 2.35 12.43 -2.97
CA SER A 33 3.76 12.13 -2.68
C SER A 33 3.90 10.87 -1.83
N HIS A 34 5.05 10.21 -1.93
CA HIS A 34 5.36 9.00 -1.17
C HIS A 34 5.18 9.20 0.34
N ASN A 35 5.73 10.27 0.90
CA ASN A 35 5.64 10.54 2.34
C ASN A 35 4.20 10.76 2.80
N ASN A 36 3.41 11.49 2.01
CA ASN A 36 2.00 11.73 2.32
C ASN A 36 1.19 10.44 2.20
N LEU A 37 1.43 9.62 1.17
CA LEU A 37 0.78 8.33 1.01
C LEU A 37 1.07 7.38 2.17
N VAL A 38 2.34 7.27 2.57
CA VAL A 38 2.74 6.45 3.73
C VAL A 38 2.04 6.94 5.00
N THR A 39 1.98 8.25 5.21
CA THR A 39 1.33 8.85 6.37
C THR A 39 -0.17 8.55 6.38
N GLU A 40 -0.89 8.81 5.28
CA GLU A 40 -2.33 8.58 5.20
C GLU A 40 -2.69 7.10 5.36
N VAL A 41 -1.95 6.19 4.72
CA VAL A 41 -2.17 4.74 4.85
C VAL A 41 -1.95 4.27 6.28
N THR A 42 -0.90 4.76 6.95
CA THR A 42 -0.63 4.44 8.35
C THR A 42 -1.75 4.94 9.25
N GLN A 43 -2.24 6.16 9.02
CA GLN A 43 -3.35 6.73 9.79
C GLN A 43 -4.66 5.96 9.60
N GLN A 44 -4.96 5.46 8.40
CA GLN A 44 -6.15 4.63 8.17
C GLN A 44 -6.07 3.28 8.88
N LEU A 45 -4.89 2.66 8.93
CA LEU A 45 -4.73 1.30 9.45
C LEU A 45 -4.44 1.24 10.96
N LYS A 46 -4.00 2.34 11.59
CA LYS A 46 -3.53 2.36 12.99
C LYS A 46 -4.48 1.73 14.02
N HIS A 47 -5.79 1.76 13.76
CA HIS A 47 -6.80 1.16 14.65
C HIS A 47 -6.80 -0.37 14.64
N ARG A 48 -6.27 -0.99 13.57
CA ARG A 48 -6.15 -2.44 13.40
C ARG A 48 -4.71 -2.91 13.63
N PHE A 49 -3.74 -2.23 13.03
CA PHE A 49 -2.31 -2.47 13.19
C PHE A 49 -1.50 -1.29 12.62
N VAL A 50 -0.24 -1.18 13.00
CA VAL A 50 0.67 -0.17 12.44
C VAL A 50 1.54 -0.81 11.37
N PRO A 51 1.27 -0.58 10.06
CA PRO A 51 2.13 -1.09 8.99
C PRO A 51 3.51 -0.42 9.04
N THR A 52 4.55 -1.18 8.71
CA THR A 52 5.90 -0.59 8.55
C THR A 52 5.99 0.15 7.22
N PRO A 53 6.80 1.23 7.10
CA PRO A 53 7.01 1.93 5.84
C PRO A 53 7.51 1.00 4.72
N GLN A 54 8.33 -0.01 5.07
CA GLN A 54 8.83 -1.02 4.13
C GLN A 54 7.70 -1.89 3.56
N LEU A 55 6.71 -2.27 4.37
CA LEU A 55 5.55 -3.02 3.90
C LEU A 55 4.72 -2.18 2.93
N ILE A 56 4.44 -0.92 3.28
CA ILE A 56 3.69 0.00 2.41
C ILE A 56 4.42 0.18 1.07
N LYS A 57 5.73 0.42 1.10
CA LYS A 57 6.55 0.55 -0.12
C LYS A 57 6.43 -0.68 -1.03
N LYS A 58 6.59 -1.89 -0.48
CA LYS A 58 6.43 -3.14 -1.25
C LYS A 58 5.04 -3.31 -1.85
N ARG A 59 4.00 -2.79 -1.19
CA ARG A 59 2.62 -2.84 -1.70
C ARG A 59 2.37 -1.79 -2.77
N ILE A 60 2.97 -0.60 -2.67
CA ILE A 60 2.94 0.40 -3.75
C ILE A 60 3.59 -0.16 -5.01
N GLU A 61 4.77 -0.81 -4.89
CA GLU A 61 5.45 -1.45 -6.02
C GLU A 61 4.57 -2.51 -6.69
N ALA A 62 3.94 -3.39 -5.91
CA ALA A 62 3.01 -4.39 -6.44
C ALA A 62 1.77 -3.76 -7.12
N LEU A 63 1.30 -2.61 -6.67
CA LEU A 63 0.19 -1.88 -7.30
C LEU A 63 0.61 -1.16 -8.58
N ILE A 64 1.89 -0.78 -8.71
CA ILE A 64 2.45 -0.26 -9.96
C ILE A 64 2.56 -1.39 -10.98
N GLU A 65 3.08 -2.57 -10.58
CA GLU A 65 3.19 -3.75 -11.46
C GLU A 65 1.83 -4.25 -11.99
N ARG A 66 0.74 -3.92 -11.30
CA ARG A 66 -0.63 -4.29 -11.67
C ARG A 66 -1.41 -3.14 -12.32
N ASP A 67 -0.73 -2.06 -12.71
CA ASP A 67 -1.33 -0.88 -13.36
C ASP A 67 -2.47 -0.23 -12.56
N TYR A 68 -2.39 -0.23 -11.23
CA TYR A 68 -3.28 0.59 -10.37
C TYR A 68 -2.69 1.98 -10.11
N LEU A 69 -1.36 2.06 -10.05
CA LEU A 69 -0.61 3.27 -9.82
C LEU A 69 0.49 3.41 -10.88
N THR A 70 0.90 4.64 -11.16
CA THR A 70 2.14 4.91 -11.89
C THR A 70 2.96 5.97 -11.16
N ARG A 71 4.26 6.03 -11.41
CA ARG A 71 5.08 7.15 -10.95
C ARG A 71 4.85 8.33 -11.88
N ASP A 72 4.92 9.52 -11.32
CA ASP A 72 4.88 10.72 -12.14
C ASP A 72 6.11 10.79 -13.06
N ALA A 73 5.93 11.37 -14.25
CA ALA A 73 6.97 11.49 -15.26
C ALA A 73 8.05 12.52 -14.87
N GLU A 74 7.67 13.54 -14.11
CA GLU A 74 8.56 14.64 -13.72
C GLU A 74 9.16 14.41 -12.32
N ASP A 75 8.40 13.82 -11.39
CA ASP A 75 8.87 13.49 -10.04
C ASP A 75 8.54 12.04 -9.61
N LEU A 76 9.56 11.19 -9.58
CA LEU A 76 9.44 9.79 -9.16
C LEU A 76 8.98 9.60 -7.70
N LYS A 77 8.93 10.66 -6.89
CA LYS A 77 8.36 10.65 -5.53
C LYS A 77 6.86 10.84 -5.51
N LEU A 78 6.24 11.18 -6.63
CA LEU A 78 4.81 11.30 -6.80
C LEU A 78 4.23 10.04 -7.44
N TYR A 79 3.03 9.67 -7.00
CA TYR A 79 2.25 8.56 -7.56
C TYR A 79 0.93 9.08 -8.12
N ASN A 80 0.56 8.57 -9.29
CA ASN A 80 -0.70 8.82 -9.97
C ASN A 80 -1.59 7.57 -9.88
N TYR A 81 -2.89 7.76 -9.65
CA TYR A 81 -3.89 6.70 -9.71
C TYR A 81 -4.43 6.55 -11.15
N ILE A 82 -4.43 5.32 -11.68
CA ILE A 82 -4.71 5.06 -13.10
C ILE A 82 -5.85 4.06 -13.36
N ALA A 83 -6.45 3.49 -12.31
CA ALA A 83 -7.56 2.54 -12.38
C ALA A 83 -8.96 3.17 -12.20
#